data_AF-A0A950PV86-F1
#
_entry.id   AF-A0A950PV86-F1
#
_cell.length_a   1.000
_cell.length_b   1.000
_cell.length_c   1.000
_cell.angle_alpha   90.00
_cell.angle_beta   90.00
_cell.angle_gamma   90.00
#
_symmetry.space_group_name_H-M   'P 1'
#
loop_
_entity.id
_entity.type
_entity.pdbx_description
1 polymer ?
#
loop_
_entity_poly.entity_id
_entity_poly.type
_entity_poly.pdbx_seq_one_letter_code
_entity_poly.pdbx_strand_id
1 'polypeptide(L)'
;YAYDHAASYDAFQSAARYDPGLAMAFWGMALSSGPDLNTPMTPAKFARGAAAISKAESVGGATPRERHFIAIMGERYKGSFALWGDDDAAYRDAMLRFARASGDEAAKLLAAEALLEAGGLNWEGVEPASPHSRDALALVSDVLQSDPSNAMANHLCIHLYDLAPDRTPALPCARRLDAATFPSEAEHLAHMPAHYWIETGDYARAVASSQRAIALLNDAPSAEVTDEYETHRKHDIAVGYSAAMMLGSYASARRWADRMAGAFDTSFYALTALRFGRYSEAYRLADSGFEASSVKGLAALQLGRTSEATTLIGGQSSSGKSSAPESYLADLLLAHVAEAKGVATAARDWIARAETTQRADFTAEVIPLIPAGEARGALELRLGNAPRAIQAFIETLHDYPNDARALFGLARAYQIAKKPGEAAAARARFEEQWKGADTSAQDALP
;
A
#
# COMPACT_ATOMS: atom_id res chain seq x y z
N TYR A 1 -11.46 -1.64 15.18
CA TYR A 1 -10.30 -0.74 15.21
C TYR A 1 -9.13 -1.36 14.48
N ALA A 2 -8.59 -2.51 14.91
CA ALA A 2 -7.47 -3.14 14.19
C ALA A 2 -7.86 -4.09 13.04
N TYR A 3 -9.13 -4.11 12.65
CA TYR A 3 -9.67 -4.92 11.54
C TYR A 3 -9.45 -6.45 11.64
N ASP A 4 -9.13 -6.98 12.83
CA ASP A 4 -9.29 -8.41 13.11
C ASP A 4 -10.73 -8.73 13.55
N HIS A 5 -11.59 -8.96 12.57
CA HIS A 5 -13.02 -9.22 12.80
C HIS A 5 -13.26 -10.52 13.58
N ALA A 6 -12.45 -11.55 13.35
CA ALA A 6 -12.62 -12.86 13.96
C ALA A 6 -12.23 -12.84 15.44
N ALA A 7 -11.02 -12.35 15.77
CA ALA A 7 -10.57 -12.24 17.15
C ALA A 7 -11.48 -11.31 17.96
N SER A 8 -11.91 -10.19 17.37
CA SER A 8 -12.87 -9.27 17.99
C SER A 8 -14.20 -9.97 18.31
N TYR A 9 -14.77 -10.72 17.34
CA TYR A 9 -16.01 -11.45 17.56
C TYR A 9 -15.88 -12.49 18.68
N ASP A 10 -14.78 -13.24 18.71
CA ASP A 10 -14.54 -14.29 19.71
C ASP A 10 -14.31 -13.71 21.12
N ALA A 11 -13.66 -12.56 21.22
CA ALA A 11 -13.52 -11.83 22.48
C ALA A 11 -14.88 -11.38 23.04
N PHE A 12 -15.73 -10.79 22.20
CA PHE A 12 -17.08 -10.39 22.62
C PHE A 12 -17.98 -11.59 22.91
N GLN A 13 -17.88 -12.67 22.13
CA GLN A 13 -18.60 -13.91 22.41
C GLN A 13 -18.17 -14.51 23.76
N SER A 14 -16.88 -14.45 24.08
CA SER A 14 -16.37 -14.85 25.40
C SER A 14 -16.97 -14.01 26.52
N ALA A 15 -17.02 -12.68 26.35
CA ALA A 15 -17.65 -11.79 27.31
C ALA A 15 -19.15 -12.13 27.52
N ALA A 16 -19.88 -12.39 26.44
CA ALA A 16 -21.30 -12.80 26.51
C ALA A 16 -21.52 -14.17 27.18
N ARG A 17 -20.53 -15.08 27.14
CA ARG A 17 -20.57 -16.34 27.90
C ARG A 17 -20.43 -16.11 29.40
N TYR A 18 -19.58 -15.17 29.81
CA TYR A 18 -19.37 -14.83 31.22
C TYR A 18 -20.51 -13.99 31.80
N ASP A 19 -21.03 -13.04 31.02
CA ASP A 19 -22.19 -12.24 31.37
C ASP A 19 -23.22 -12.25 30.22
N PRO A 20 -24.20 -13.18 30.27
CA PRO A 20 -25.26 -13.25 29.25
C PRO A 20 -26.21 -12.04 29.22
N GLY A 21 -26.13 -11.14 30.21
CA GLY A 21 -26.87 -9.89 30.26
C GLY A 21 -26.09 -8.70 29.67
N LEU A 22 -24.82 -8.88 29.30
CA LEU A 22 -23.97 -7.80 28.80
C LEU A 22 -24.36 -7.41 27.36
N ALA A 23 -25.28 -6.46 27.23
CA ALA A 23 -25.77 -5.98 25.93
C ALA A 23 -24.65 -5.56 24.97
N MET A 24 -23.60 -4.91 25.49
CA MET A 24 -22.48 -4.44 24.68
C MET A 24 -21.59 -5.57 24.13
N ALA A 25 -21.61 -6.76 24.74
CA ALA A 25 -20.93 -7.91 24.15
C ALA A 25 -21.61 -8.33 22.85
N PHE A 26 -22.94 -8.39 22.85
CA PHE A 26 -23.70 -8.68 21.63
C PHE A 26 -23.64 -7.54 20.60
N TRP A 27 -23.60 -6.28 21.04
CA TRP A 27 -23.31 -5.15 20.15
C TRP A 27 -21.93 -5.27 19.50
N GLY A 28 -20.90 -5.63 20.26
CA GLY A 28 -19.54 -5.81 19.74
C GLY A 28 -19.44 -6.96 18.75
N MET A 29 -20.18 -8.05 18.98
CA MET A 29 -20.35 -9.13 18.00
C MET A 29 -21.01 -8.63 16.70
N ALA A 30 -22.00 -7.74 16.80
CA ALA A 30 -22.65 -7.13 15.64
C ALA A 30 -21.70 -6.19 14.88
N LEU A 31 -20.95 -5.34 15.58
CA LEU A 31 -19.92 -4.48 14.99
C LEU A 31 -18.84 -5.32 14.26
N SER A 32 -18.34 -6.37 14.91
CA SER A 32 -17.32 -7.27 14.35
C SER A 32 -17.84 -8.08 13.16
N SER A 33 -19.15 -8.12 12.95
CA SER A 33 -19.76 -8.76 11.77
C SER A 33 -19.98 -7.77 10.61
N GLY A 34 -19.62 -6.50 10.77
CA GLY A 34 -19.74 -5.46 9.74
C GLY A 34 -18.72 -5.61 8.60
N PRO A 35 -18.87 -4.81 7.52
CA PRO A 35 -17.76 -4.54 6.62
C PRO A 35 -16.69 -3.68 7.31
N ASP A 36 -15.55 -3.55 6.66
CA ASP A 36 -14.60 -2.46 6.84
C ASP A 36 -14.08 -2.01 5.45
N LEU A 37 -13.01 -1.20 5.41
CA LEU A 37 -12.41 -0.74 4.14
C LEU A 37 -11.88 -1.89 3.26
N ASN A 38 -11.44 -2.99 3.86
CA ASN A 38 -10.76 -4.10 3.20
C ASN A 38 -11.69 -5.30 2.94
N THR A 39 -12.71 -5.47 3.78
CA THR A 39 -13.55 -6.66 3.83
C THR A 39 -15.02 -6.30 3.60
N PRO A 40 -15.60 -6.72 2.46
CA PRO A 40 -16.99 -6.40 2.15
C PRO A 40 -17.99 -7.16 3.02
N MET A 41 -19.22 -6.64 3.09
CA MET A 41 -20.35 -7.32 3.72
C MET A 41 -20.75 -8.57 2.90
N THR A 42 -21.05 -9.67 3.59
CA THR A 42 -21.51 -10.93 2.99
C THR A 42 -22.84 -11.38 3.60
N PRO A 43 -23.63 -12.26 2.96
CA PRO A 43 -24.87 -12.78 3.55
C PRO A 43 -24.66 -13.43 4.93
N ALA A 44 -23.54 -14.14 5.10
CA ALA A 44 -23.21 -14.81 6.36
C ALA A 44 -22.84 -13.80 7.46
N LYS A 45 -22.03 -12.78 7.13
CA LYS A 45 -21.70 -11.67 8.03
C LYS A 45 -22.96 -10.90 8.44
N PHE A 46 -23.84 -10.58 7.48
CA PHE A 46 -25.11 -9.88 7.74
C PHE A 46 -26.01 -10.68 8.69
N ALA A 47 -26.24 -11.97 8.41
CA ALA A 47 -27.09 -12.81 9.26
C ALA A 47 -26.54 -12.94 10.69
N ARG A 48 -25.21 -13.05 10.83
CA ARG A 48 -24.52 -13.09 12.14
C ARG A 48 -24.68 -11.78 12.90
N GLY A 49 -24.48 -10.65 12.23
CA GLY A 49 -24.64 -9.31 12.81
C GLY A 49 -26.08 -9.02 13.24
N ALA A 50 -27.05 -9.35 12.40
CA ALA A 50 -28.48 -9.22 12.68
C ALA A 50 -28.91 -10.03 13.92
N ALA A 51 -28.45 -11.29 14.04
CA ALA A 51 -28.73 -12.11 15.20
C ALA A 51 -28.10 -11.53 16.49
N ALA A 52 -26.87 -11.03 16.39
CA ALA A 52 -26.16 -10.43 17.52
C ALA A 52 -26.85 -9.13 17.99
N ILE A 53 -27.21 -8.22 17.09
CA ILE A 53 -27.84 -6.97 17.49
C ILE A 53 -29.24 -7.17 18.05
N SER A 54 -30.04 -8.09 17.48
CA SER A 54 -31.34 -8.46 18.04
C SER A 54 -31.19 -9.01 19.47
N LYS A 55 -30.11 -9.77 19.73
CA LYS A 55 -29.80 -10.22 21.08
C LYS A 55 -29.44 -9.06 22.01
N ALA A 56 -28.63 -8.10 21.56
CA ALA A 56 -28.25 -6.91 22.32
C ALA A 56 -29.47 -6.07 22.73
N GLU A 57 -30.45 -5.92 21.85
CA GLU A 57 -31.72 -5.21 22.13
C GLU A 57 -32.59 -5.94 23.16
N SER A 58 -32.51 -7.28 23.19
CA SER A 58 -33.32 -8.10 24.09
C SER A 58 -32.76 -8.21 25.51
N VAL A 59 -31.44 -8.06 25.67
CA VAL A 59 -30.81 -8.16 26.99
C VAL A 59 -30.80 -6.79 27.66
N GLY A 60 -31.46 -6.69 28.81
CA GLY A 60 -31.47 -5.46 29.61
C GLY A 60 -30.08 -5.14 30.19
N GLY A 61 -29.94 -3.98 30.86
CA GLY A 61 -28.70 -3.62 31.56
C GLY A 61 -27.81 -2.62 30.84
N ALA A 62 -28.11 -2.28 29.58
CA ALA A 62 -27.43 -1.20 28.86
C ALA A 62 -27.68 0.16 29.53
N THR A 63 -26.61 0.93 29.75
CA THR A 63 -26.65 2.35 30.15
C THR A 63 -27.32 3.22 29.09
N PRO A 64 -27.73 4.48 29.42
CA PRO A 64 -28.29 5.39 28.43
C PRO A 64 -27.41 5.56 27.18
N ARG A 65 -26.10 5.69 27.37
CA ARG A 65 -25.10 5.78 26.29
C ARG A 65 -25.12 4.53 25.39
N GLU A 66 -25.04 3.35 25.99
CA GLU A 66 -25.00 2.07 25.27
C GLU A 66 -26.29 1.82 24.50
N ARG A 67 -27.45 2.20 25.05
CA ARG A 67 -28.74 2.10 24.34
C ARG A 67 -28.77 2.89 23.04
N HIS A 68 -28.06 4.03 22.96
CA HIS A 68 -27.92 4.77 21.70
C HIS A 68 -27.10 3.98 20.67
N PHE A 69 -25.93 3.44 21.06
CA PHE A 69 -25.12 2.62 20.16
C PHE A 69 -25.83 1.35 19.69
N ILE A 70 -26.58 0.69 20.58
CA ILE A 70 -27.38 -0.50 20.24
C ILE A 70 -28.47 -0.12 19.23
N ALA A 71 -29.25 0.92 19.50
CA ALA A 71 -30.32 1.35 18.60
C ALA A 71 -29.79 1.75 17.22
N ILE A 72 -28.65 2.46 17.15
CA ILE A 72 -28.04 2.87 15.88
C ILE A 72 -27.51 1.66 15.11
N MET A 73 -26.84 0.72 15.79
CA MET A 73 -26.37 -0.51 15.16
C MET A 73 -27.52 -1.40 14.66
N GLY A 74 -28.70 -1.31 15.28
CA GLY A 74 -29.92 -1.96 14.79
C GLY A 74 -30.31 -1.52 13.38
N GLU A 75 -30.07 -0.25 13.02
CA GLU A 75 -30.33 0.24 11.66
C GLU A 75 -29.44 -0.46 10.60
N ARG A 76 -28.20 -0.85 10.96
CA ARG A 76 -27.25 -1.53 10.06
C ARG A 76 -27.70 -2.93 9.61
N TYR A 77 -28.60 -3.55 10.37
CA TYR A 77 -29.04 -4.93 10.18
C TYR A 77 -30.57 -5.09 10.18
N LYS A 78 -31.30 -4.00 9.88
CA LYS A 78 -32.76 -3.92 10.03
C LYS A 78 -33.52 -4.71 8.97
N GLY A 79 -33.03 -4.70 7.74
CA GLY A 79 -33.64 -5.32 6.58
C GLY A 79 -33.15 -6.75 6.35
N SER A 80 -33.04 -7.08 5.07
CA SER A 80 -32.38 -8.32 4.61
C SER A 80 -31.05 -7.97 3.95
N PHE A 81 -30.19 -8.95 3.69
CA PHE A 81 -28.94 -8.71 2.96
C PHE A 81 -29.16 -8.00 1.60
N ALA A 82 -30.32 -8.16 0.97
CA ALA A 82 -30.65 -7.44 -0.27
C ALA A 82 -30.79 -5.91 -0.09
N LEU A 83 -31.01 -5.44 1.13
CA LEU A 83 -31.14 -4.03 1.51
C LEU A 83 -29.91 -3.50 2.26
N TRP A 84 -28.84 -4.30 2.38
CA TRP A 84 -27.74 -3.97 3.31
C TRP A 84 -27.12 -2.60 3.04
N GLY A 85 -27.02 -2.17 1.77
CA GLY A 85 -26.47 -0.86 1.42
C GLY A 85 -27.31 0.31 1.92
N ASP A 86 -28.64 0.18 1.90
CA ASP A 86 -29.56 1.20 2.45
C ASP A 86 -29.51 1.21 3.98
N ASP A 87 -29.44 0.02 4.60
CA ASP A 87 -29.30 -0.16 6.05
C ASP A 87 -27.96 0.42 6.56
N ASP A 88 -26.86 0.20 5.84
CA ASP A 88 -25.54 0.73 6.18
C ASP A 88 -25.48 2.27 6.04
N ALA A 89 -26.13 2.81 5.01
CA ALA A 89 -26.32 4.26 4.89
C ALA A 89 -27.13 4.84 6.05
N ALA A 90 -28.19 4.15 6.50
CA ALA A 90 -28.99 4.57 7.65
C ALA A 90 -28.17 4.54 8.96
N TYR A 91 -27.35 3.50 9.16
CA TYR A 91 -26.39 3.40 10.26
C TYR A 91 -25.39 4.56 10.26
N ARG A 92 -24.72 4.82 9.13
CA ARG A 92 -23.78 5.94 8.97
C ARG A 92 -24.43 7.27 9.33
N ASP A 93 -25.59 7.56 8.76
CA ASP A 93 -26.29 8.83 8.97
C ASP A 93 -26.73 9.00 10.43
N ALA A 94 -27.14 7.91 11.08
CA ALA A 94 -27.49 7.90 12.50
C ALA A 94 -26.26 8.09 13.40
N MET A 95 -25.14 7.45 13.09
CA MET A 95 -23.87 7.66 13.78
C MET A 95 -23.38 9.11 13.66
N LEU A 96 -23.47 9.72 12.47
CA LEU A 96 -23.11 11.12 12.26
C LEU A 96 -23.95 12.08 13.10
N ARG A 97 -25.27 11.86 13.15
CA ARG A 97 -26.16 12.65 14.02
C ARG A 97 -25.77 12.50 15.49
N PHE A 98 -25.46 11.28 15.93
CA PHE A 98 -25.09 11.01 17.31
C PHE A 98 -23.73 11.63 17.68
N ALA A 99 -22.73 11.51 16.81
CA ALA A 99 -21.42 12.13 16.99
C ALA A 99 -21.51 13.65 17.18
N ARG A 100 -22.31 14.33 16.33
CA ARG A 100 -22.53 15.77 16.40
C ARG A 100 -23.27 16.22 17.66
N ALA A 101 -24.14 15.38 18.21
CA ALA A 101 -24.98 15.72 19.36
C ALA A 101 -24.38 15.38 20.74
N SER A 102 -23.48 14.39 20.80
CA SER A 102 -23.03 13.80 22.08
C SER A 102 -21.65 14.25 22.56
N GLY A 103 -20.78 14.73 21.66
CA GLY A 103 -19.37 14.95 21.97
C GLY A 103 -18.57 13.66 22.25
N ASP A 104 -19.20 12.48 22.09
CA ASP A 104 -18.64 11.17 22.41
C ASP A 104 -17.57 10.75 21.42
N GLU A 105 -16.36 10.44 21.90
CA GLU A 105 -15.23 10.06 21.04
C GLU A 105 -15.49 8.77 20.25
N ALA A 106 -16.10 7.75 20.87
CA ALA A 106 -16.42 6.50 20.18
C ALA A 106 -17.48 6.73 19.10
N ALA A 107 -18.45 7.62 19.34
CA ALA A 107 -19.43 7.98 18.32
C ALA A 107 -18.78 8.71 17.13
N LYS A 108 -17.85 9.63 17.39
CA LYS A 108 -17.12 10.35 16.34
C LYS A 108 -16.31 9.40 15.46
N LEU A 109 -15.58 8.47 16.08
CA LEU A 109 -14.71 7.57 15.33
C LEU A 109 -15.49 6.51 14.55
N LEU A 110 -16.55 5.93 15.12
CA LEU A 110 -17.43 5.00 14.40
C LEU A 110 -18.19 5.70 13.25
N ALA A 111 -18.52 6.99 13.41
CA ALA A 111 -19.10 7.79 12.32
C ALA A 111 -18.08 8.09 11.22
N ALA A 112 -16.82 8.37 11.57
CA ALA A 112 -15.74 8.58 10.61
C ALA A 112 -15.38 7.29 9.85
N GLU A 113 -15.34 6.15 10.53
CA GLU A 113 -15.16 4.82 9.94
C GLU A 113 -16.31 4.50 8.96
N ALA A 114 -17.56 4.74 9.35
CA ALA A 114 -18.71 4.54 8.45
C ALA A 114 -18.69 5.47 7.20
N LEU A 115 -18.10 6.67 7.31
CA LEU A 115 -17.87 7.54 6.15
C LEU A 115 -16.76 6.99 5.24
N LEU A 116 -15.71 6.39 5.81
CA LEU A 116 -14.63 5.74 5.09
C LEU A 116 -15.13 4.53 4.32
N GLU A 117 -15.87 3.64 4.98
CA GLU A 117 -16.49 2.45 4.40
C GLU A 117 -17.47 2.77 3.26
N ALA A 118 -18.23 3.87 3.37
CA ALA A 118 -19.16 4.29 2.34
C ALA A 118 -18.48 4.75 1.04
N GLY A 119 -17.19 5.07 1.08
CA GLY A 119 -16.41 5.54 -0.06
C GLY A 119 -16.84 6.93 -0.56
N GLY A 120 -16.40 7.26 -1.79
CA GLY A 120 -16.66 8.59 -2.40
C GLY A 120 -15.90 9.74 -1.73
N LEU A 121 -14.89 9.41 -0.93
CA LEU A 121 -13.98 10.36 -0.32
C LEU A 121 -12.95 10.84 -1.35
N ASN A 122 -12.65 12.13 -1.37
CA ASN A 122 -11.63 12.71 -2.24
C ASN A 122 -10.92 13.92 -1.60
N TRP A 123 -9.74 14.22 -2.12
CA TRP A 123 -8.85 15.29 -1.65
C TRP A 123 -8.30 16.08 -2.84
N GLU A 124 -8.03 17.37 -2.60
CA GLU A 124 -7.28 18.25 -3.49
C GLU A 124 -6.00 18.69 -2.76
N GLY A 125 -4.86 18.09 -3.12
CA GLY A 125 -3.62 18.24 -2.36
C GLY A 125 -3.77 17.65 -0.96
N VAL A 126 -3.73 18.50 0.07
CA VAL A 126 -3.95 18.12 1.48
C VAL A 126 -5.39 18.32 1.95
N GLU A 127 -6.22 19.01 1.16
CA GLU A 127 -7.53 19.47 1.61
C GLU A 127 -8.63 18.48 1.24
N PRO A 128 -9.51 18.10 2.18
CA PRO A 128 -10.67 17.24 1.88
C PRO A 128 -11.67 17.95 0.96
N ALA A 129 -11.94 17.35 -0.21
CA ALA A 129 -12.73 17.98 -1.26
C ALA A 129 -14.24 17.62 -1.19
N SER A 130 -14.61 16.42 -0.72
CA SER A 130 -16.01 16.01 -0.59
C SER A 130 -16.57 16.37 0.79
N PRO A 131 -17.91 16.53 0.93
CA PRO A 131 -18.54 16.68 2.25
C PRO A 131 -18.19 15.52 3.19
N HIS A 132 -18.14 14.28 2.69
CA HIS A 132 -17.77 13.11 3.48
C HIS A 132 -16.31 13.19 3.96
N SER A 133 -15.37 13.61 3.11
CA SER A 133 -13.97 13.77 3.51
C SER A 133 -13.81 14.84 4.58
N ARG A 134 -14.55 15.96 4.46
CA ARG A 134 -14.55 17.03 5.46
C ARG A 134 -15.10 16.55 6.79
N ASP A 135 -16.25 15.88 6.77
CA ASP A 135 -16.88 15.37 7.99
C ASP A 135 -16.00 14.31 8.67
N ALA A 136 -15.47 13.33 7.93
CA ALA A 136 -14.61 12.28 8.49
C ALA A 136 -13.33 12.85 9.11
N LEU A 137 -12.63 13.73 8.38
CA LEU A 137 -11.40 14.34 8.89
C LEU A 137 -11.68 15.24 10.10
N ALA A 138 -12.79 15.98 10.12
CA ALA A 138 -13.15 16.82 11.26
C ALA A 138 -13.40 15.98 12.53
N LEU A 139 -14.14 14.87 12.40
CA LEU A 139 -14.41 13.96 13.51
C LEU A 139 -13.12 13.32 14.08
N VAL A 140 -12.24 12.85 13.19
CA VAL A 140 -10.95 12.27 13.58
C VAL A 140 -10.04 13.32 14.23
N SER A 141 -9.97 14.52 13.64
CA SER A 141 -9.11 15.60 14.14
C SER A 141 -9.54 16.09 15.52
N ASP A 142 -10.85 16.17 15.76
CA ASP A 142 -11.40 16.56 17.06
C ASP A 142 -11.01 15.56 18.17
N VAL A 143 -11.07 14.26 17.88
CA VAL A 143 -10.60 13.23 18.84
C VAL A 143 -9.08 13.28 19.02
N LEU A 144 -8.31 13.47 17.95
CA LEU A 144 -6.85 13.61 18.08
C LEU A 144 -6.43 14.87 18.84
N GLN A 145 -7.28 15.89 18.90
CA GLN A 145 -7.04 17.08 19.71
C GLN A 145 -7.22 16.80 21.20
N SER A 146 -8.20 15.98 21.60
CA SER A 146 -8.45 15.62 23.00
C SER A 146 -7.57 14.46 23.48
N ASP A 147 -7.46 13.41 22.68
CA ASP A 147 -6.65 12.22 22.93
C ASP A 147 -5.76 11.91 21.72
N PRO A 148 -4.57 12.55 21.64
CA PRO A 148 -3.61 12.28 20.59
C PRO A 148 -3.14 10.81 20.52
N SER A 149 -3.28 10.05 21.61
CA SER A 149 -2.85 8.65 21.70
C SER A 149 -3.90 7.65 21.25
N ASN A 150 -5.12 8.10 20.94
CA ASN A 150 -6.21 7.25 20.53
C ASN A 150 -5.83 6.44 19.28
N ALA A 151 -5.73 5.11 19.43
CA ALA A 151 -5.22 4.24 18.37
C ALA A 151 -6.12 4.26 17.12
N MET A 152 -7.45 4.23 17.29
CA MET A 152 -8.40 4.28 16.17
C MET A 152 -8.36 5.63 15.47
N ALA A 153 -8.23 6.74 16.20
CA ALA A 153 -8.12 8.06 15.57
C ALA A 153 -6.85 8.21 14.74
N ASN A 154 -5.70 7.72 15.25
CA ASN A 154 -4.45 7.73 14.47
C ASN A 154 -4.52 6.78 13.26
N HIS A 155 -5.21 5.64 13.40
CA HIS A 155 -5.44 4.69 12.31
C HIS A 155 -6.30 5.29 11.19
N LEU A 156 -7.47 5.83 11.52
CA LEU A 156 -8.35 6.49 10.55
C LEU A 156 -7.69 7.74 9.93
N CYS A 157 -6.89 8.47 10.69
CA CYS A 157 -6.10 9.58 10.18
C CYS A 157 -5.19 9.16 9.01
N ILE A 158 -4.49 8.04 9.13
CA ILE A 158 -3.64 7.53 8.04
C ILE A 158 -4.51 7.14 6.84
N HIS A 159 -5.55 6.31 7.03
CA HIS A 159 -6.44 5.90 5.93
C HIS A 159 -7.08 7.06 5.18
N LEU A 160 -7.50 8.11 5.89
CA LEU A 160 -8.06 9.31 5.24
C LEU A 160 -7.03 9.99 4.36
N TYR A 161 -5.78 10.10 4.80
CA TYR A 161 -4.71 10.68 3.99
C TYR A 161 -4.13 9.70 2.96
N ASP A 162 -4.40 8.40 3.06
CA ASP A 162 -4.01 7.45 2.01
C ASP A 162 -4.73 7.76 0.68
N LEU A 163 -5.89 8.41 0.78
CA LEU A 163 -6.67 8.89 -0.34
C LEU A 163 -6.25 10.30 -0.82
N ALA A 164 -5.29 10.94 -0.14
CA ALA A 164 -4.80 12.28 -0.46
C ALA A 164 -3.54 12.23 -1.34
N PRO A 165 -3.42 13.10 -2.37
CA PRO A 165 -2.19 13.25 -3.12
C PRO A 165 -0.98 13.69 -2.27
N ASP A 166 -1.22 14.51 -1.23
CA ASP A 166 -0.18 14.90 -0.27
C ASP A 166 -0.53 14.36 1.12
N ARG A 167 0.25 13.38 1.56
CA ARG A 167 0.06 12.70 2.85
C ARG A 167 0.69 13.43 4.02
N THR A 168 1.46 14.51 3.80
CA THR A 168 2.24 15.22 4.83
C THR A 168 1.51 15.42 6.17
N PRO A 169 0.22 15.80 6.21
CA PRO A 169 -0.48 15.99 7.48
C PRO A 169 -0.63 14.73 8.34
N ALA A 170 -0.55 13.53 7.78
CA ALA A 170 -0.64 12.26 8.52
C ALA A 170 0.64 11.91 9.31
N LEU A 171 1.73 12.66 9.16
CA LEU A 171 3.01 12.39 9.85
C LEU A 171 2.87 12.16 11.36
N PRO A 172 2.13 12.98 12.12
CA PRO A 172 1.99 12.76 13.55
C PRO A 172 1.25 11.45 13.87
N CYS A 173 0.27 11.08 13.04
CA CYS A 173 -0.50 9.85 13.20
C CYS A 173 0.37 8.62 12.95
N ALA A 174 1.11 8.62 11.84
CA ALA A 174 2.09 7.58 11.51
C ALA A 174 3.11 7.42 12.64
N ARG A 175 3.74 8.51 13.11
CA ARG A 175 4.73 8.45 14.19
C ARG A 175 4.20 7.90 15.51
N ARG A 176 2.93 8.18 15.86
CA ARG A 176 2.34 7.70 17.12
C ARG A 176 2.06 6.20 17.05
N LEU A 177 1.49 5.70 15.95
CA LEU A 177 1.31 4.25 15.76
C LEU A 177 2.67 3.54 15.65
N ASP A 178 3.65 4.14 14.97
CA ASP A 178 4.98 3.54 14.80
C ASP A 178 5.75 3.39 16.12
N ALA A 179 5.47 4.27 17.09
CA ALA A 179 6.06 4.23 18.43
C ALA A 179 5.26 3.36 19.43
N ALA A 180 4.07 2.90 19.05
CA ALA A 180 3.23 2.07 19.91
C ALA A 180 3.65 0.59 19.85
N THR A 181 3.16 -0.19 20.81
CA THR A 181 3.31 -1.65 20.84
C THR A 181 1.92 -2.26 20.82
N PHE A 182 1.72 -3.24 19.95
CA PHE A 182 0.44 -3.90 19.74
C PHE A 182 0.55 -5.39 20.04
N PRO A 183 -0.53 -6.03 20.54
CA PRO A 183 -0.63 -7.48 20.54
C PRO A 183 -0.86 -8.02 19.11
N SER A 184 -0.81 -9.33 18.92
CA SER A 184 -0.89 -9.96 17.58
C SER A 184 -2.22 -9.70 16.87
N GLU A 185 -3.32 -9.64 17.62
CA GLU A 185 -4.68 -9.36 17.13
C GLU A 185 -4.86 -7.90 16.66
N ALA A 186 -3.82 -7.07 16.85
CA ALA A 186 -3.79 -5.68 16.41
C ALA A 186 -2.63 -5.38 15.45
N GLU A 187 -2.17 -6.39 14.71
CA GLU A 187 -1.10 -6.23 13.71
C GLU A 187 -1.39 -5.08 12.74
N HIS A 188 -2.61 -4.93 12.23
CA HIS A 188 -2.93 -3.94 11.21
C HIS A 188 -2.48 -2.55 11.64
N LEU A 189 -2.68 -2.22 12.93
CA LEU A 189 -2.24 -0.95 13.52
C LEU A 189 -0.71 -0.78 13.52
N ALA A 190 0.04 -1.87 13.65
CA ALA A 190 1.50 -1.90 13.52
C ALA A 190 1.97 -1.77 12.06
N HIS A 191 1.17 -2.21 11.09
CA HIS A 191 1.44 -2.06 9.66
C HIS A 191 1.12 -0.65 9.14
N MET A 192 0.05 -0.01 9.62
CA MET A 192 -0.41 1.30 9.14
C MET A 192 0.67 2.38 8.94
N PRO A 193 1.69 2.53 9.80
CA PRO A 193 2.77 3.49 9.54
C PRO A 193 3.51 3.25 8.21
N ALA A 194 3.61 1.99 7.74
CA ALA A 194 4.24 1.64 6.47
C ALA A 194 3.56 2.33 5.28
N HIS A 195 2.23 2.48 5.30
CA HIS A 195 1.46 3.20 4.27
C HIS A 195 1.95 4.64 4.13
N TYR A 196 2.16 5.33 5.25
CA TYR A 196 2.69 6.69 5.24
C TYR A 196 4.16 6.74 4.79
N TRP A 197 5.00 5.86 5.34
CA TRP A 197 6.44 5.91 5.11
C TRP A 197 6.83 5.58 3.67
N ILE A 198 6.15 4.63 3.03
CA ILE A 198 6.47 4.24 1.64
C ILE A 198 6.12 5.36 0.66
N GLU A 199 4.98 6.02 0.84
CA GLU A 199 4.49 7.09 -0.04
C GLU A 199 5.22 8.42 0.18
N THR A 200 5.80 8.64 1.37
CA THR A 200 6.62 9.82 1.66
C THR A 200 8.12 9.60 1.44
N GLY A 201 8.50 8.40 0.98
CA GLY A 201 9.88 8.10 0.61
C GLY A 201 10.81 7.76 1.77
N ASP A 202 10.29 7.39 2.95
CA ASP A 202 11.07 6.81 4.04
C ASP A 202 11.00 5.28 3.97
N TYR A 203 11.58 4.73 2.91
CA TYR A 203 11.54 3.30 2.61
C TYR A 203 12.15 2.43 3.71
N ALA A 204 13.14 2.96 4.45
CA ALA A 204 13.74 2.26 5.58
C ALA A 204 12.75 2.10 6.74
N ARG A 205 11.96 3.14 7.07
CA ARG A 205 10.89 3.01 8.06
C ARG A 205 9.75 2.14 7.57
N ALA A 206 9.36 2.24 6.30
CA ALA A 206 8.35 1.35 5.74
C ALA A 206 8.73 -0.13 5.91
N VAL A 207 9.97 -0.50 5.57
CA VAL A 207 10.51 -1.85 5.83
C VAL A 207 10.45 -2.22 7.32
N ALA A 208 10.81 -1.30 8.21
CA ALA A 208 10.82 -1.56 9.65
C ALA A 208 9.40 -1.75 10.23
N SER A 209 8.43 -0.95 9.80
CA SER A 209 7.02 -1.07 10.20
C SER A 209 6.43 -2.39 9.70
N SER A 210 6.61 -2.72 8.42
CA SER A 210 6.16 -4.01 7.88
C SER A 210 6.87 -5.20 8.55
N GLN A 211 8.15 -5.08 8.95
CA GLN A 211 8.82 -6.13 9.73
C GLN A 211 8.17 -6.37 11.09
N ARG A 212 7.75 -5.30 11.78
CA ARG A 212 7.05 -5.43 13.07
C ARG A 212 5.68 -6.08 12.90
N ALA A 213 4.92 -5.66 11.89
CA ALA A 213 3.62 -6.26 11.58
C ALA A 213 3.75 -7.76 11.26
N ILE A 214 4.69 -8.14 10.38
CA ILE A 214 4.96 -9.56 10.07
C ILE A 214 5.40 -10.36 11.29
N ALA A 215 6.12 -9.76 12.24
CA ALA A 215 6.48 -10.46 13.49
C ALA A 215 5.23 -10.78 14.31
N LEU A 216 4.32 -9.80 14.48
CA LEU A 216 3.03 -10.02 15.12
C LEU A 216 2.20 -11.09 14.38
N LEU A 217 2.27 -11.12 13.04
CA LEU A 217 1.57 -12.14 12.25
C LEU A 217 2.09 -13.56 12.46
N ASN A 218 3.36 -13.70 12.82
CA ASN A 218 3.99 -15.00 13.04
C ASN A 218 3.80 -15.48 14.48
N ASP A 219 3.58 -14.55 15.41
CA ASP A 219 3.33 -14.86 16.82
C ASP A 219 1.87 -15.23 17.10
N ALA A 220 0.95 -14.96 16.15
CA ALA A 220 -0.46 -15.26 16.33
C ALA A 220 -0.75 -16.77 16.41
N PRO A 221 -1.67 -17.20 17.30
CA PRO A 221 -2.13 -18.58 17.38
C PRO A 221 -2.68 -19.10 16.04
N SER A 222 -2.39 -20.35 15.69
CA SER A 222 -2.87 -20.98 14.44
C SER A 222 -4.40 -21.03 14.29
N ALA A 223 -5.15 -20.86 15.39
CA ALA A 223 -6.61 -20.80 15.38
C ALA A 223 -7.17 -19.47 14.84
N GLU A 224 -6.33 -18.43 14.74
CA GLU A 224 -6.69 -17.07 14.29
C GLU A 224 -6.35 -16.82 12.81
N VAL A 225 -5.74 -17.79 12.12
CA VAL A 225 -5.40 -17.66 10.68
C VAL A 225 -6.67 -17.84 9.83
N THR A 226 -7.28 -16.71 9.48
CA THR A 226 -8.44 -16.63 8.57
C THR A 226 -8.00 -16.22 7.15
N ASP A 227 -8.92 -16.30 6.17
CA ASP A 227 -8.64 -15.79 4.81
C ASP A 227 -8.33 -14.28 4.80
N GLU A 228 -8.94 -13.53 5.73
CA GLU A 228 -8.69 -12.10 5.96
C GLU A 228 -7.26 -11.87 6.48
N TYR A 229 -6.84 -12.70 7.43
CA TYR A 229 -5.48 -12.70 7.97
C TYR A 229 -4.41 -12.95 6.90
N GLU A 230 -4.64 -13.92 6.01
CA GLU A 230 -3.71 -14.20 4.91
C GLU A 230 -3.74 -13.11 3.82
N THR A 231 -4.85 -12.38 3.70
CA THR A 231 -4.93 -11.20 2.82
C THR A 231 -4.09 -10.05 3.35
N HIS A 232 -4.22 -9.71 4.65
CA HIS A 232 -3.36 -8.71 5.31
C HIS A 232 -1.89 -9.12 5.24
N ARG A 233 -1.56 -10.39 5.55
CA ARG A 233 -0.18 -10.91 5.43
C ARG A 233 0.40 -10.66 4.03
N LYS A 234 -0.35 -10.94 2.97
CA LYS A 234 0.11 -10.72 1.59
C LYS A 234 0.34 -9.24 1.28
N HIS A 235 -0.56 -8.37 1.75
CA HIS A 235 -0.43 -6.92 1.62
C HIS A 235 0.83 -6.40 2.32
N ASP A 236 1.02 -6.74 3.59
CA ASP A 236 2.18 -6.36 4.40
C ASP A 236 3.51 -6.79 3.77
N ILE A 237 3.53 -8.03 3.24
CA ILE A 237 4.69 -8.56 2.51
C ILE A 237 4.96 -7.74 1.25
N ALA A 238 3.92 -7.39 0.48
CA ALA A 238 4.06 -6.62 -0.76
C ALA A 238 4.57 -5.20 -0.52
N VAL A 239 4.06 -4.49 0.50
CA VAL A 239 4.53 -3.15 0.89
C VAL A 239 5.98 -3.22 1.38
N GLY A 240 6.29 -4.16 2.28
CA GLY A 240 7.63 -4.34 2.81
C GLY A 240 8.67 -4.69 1.73
N TYR A 241 8.28 -5.53 0.77
CA TYR A 241 9.10 -5.85 -0.41
C TYR A 241 9.30 -4.62 -1.31
N SER A 242 8.24 -3.88 -1.62
CA SER A 242 8.29 -2.67 -2.45
C SER A 242 9.25 -1.64 -1.85
N ALA A 243 9.14 -1.37 -0.54
CA ALA A 243 10.06 -0.48 0.16
C ALA A 243 11.51 -1.01 0.15
N ALA A 244 11.72 -2.30 0.37
CA ALA A 244 13.06 -2.89 0.35
C ALA A 244 13.75 -2.79 -1.03
N MET A 245 12.97 -2.84 -2.12
CA MET A 245 13.46 -2.70 -3.49
C MET A 245 13.92 -1.28 -3.85
N MET A 246 13.45 -0.27 -3.09
CA MET A 246 13.88 1.12 -3.21
C MET A 246 15.16 1.43 -2.44
N LEU A 247 15.58 0.54 -1.53
CA LEU A 247 16.84 0.64 -0.80
C LEU A 247 18.00 0.03 -1.61
N GLY A 248 19.22 0.40 -1.21
CA GLY A 248 20.47 -0.16 -1.76
C GLY A 248 20.94 -1.47 -1.12
N SER A 249 20.11 -2.16 -0.32
CA SER A 249 20.49 -3.44 0.31
C SER A 249 19.81 -4.63 -0.38
N TYR A 250 20.57 -5.31 -1.23
CA TYR A 250 20.18 -6.57 -1.84
C TYR A 250 19.91 -7.65 -0.79
N ALA A 251 20.68 -7.69 0.31
CA ALA A 251 20.42 -8.65 1.37
C ALA A 251 19.05 -8.44 2.03
N SER A 252 18.63 -7.17 2.21
CA SER A 252 17.29 -6.85 2.72
C SER A 252 16.20 -7.22 1.72
N ALA A 253 16.35 -6.80 0.46
CA ALA A 253 15.39 -7.11 -0.60
C ALA A 253 15.25 -8.62 -0.81
N ARG A 254 16.34 -9.38 -0.73
CA ARG A 254 16.34 -10.84 -0.85
C ARG A 254 15.53 -11.52 0.26
N ARG A 255 15.61 -11.04 1.51
CA ARG A 255 14.78 -11.57 2.62
C ARG A 255 13.29 -11.28 2.43
N TRP A 256 12.94 -10.16 1.81
CA TRP A 256 11.55 -9.89 1.44
C TRP A 256 11.11 -10.70 0.22
N ALA A 257 12.01 -10.96 -0.73
CA ALA A 257 11.75 -11.85 -1.85
C ALA A 257 11.45 -13.29 -1.41
N ASP A 258 12.06 -13.78 -0.32
CA ASP A 258 11.69 -15.09 0.27
C ASP A 258 10.23 -15.11 0.73
N ARG A 259 9.76 -14.00 1.33
CA ARG A 259 8.36 -13.86 1.78
C ARG A 259 7.42 -13.75 0.59
N MET A 260 7.76 -12.94 -0.42
CA MET A 260 6.99 -12.86 -1.67
C MET A 260 6.90 -14.22 -2.36
N ALA A 261 7.99 -15.00 -2.36
CA ALA A 261 7.98 -16.33 -2.97
C ALA A 261 7.12 -17.34 -2.21
N GLY A 262 7.03 -17.23 -0.89
CA GLY A 262 6.11 -18.04 -0.09
C GLY A 262 4.64 -17.63 -0.24
N ALA A 263 4.38 -16.34 -0.40
CA ALA A 263 3.03 -15.76 -0.50
C ALA A 263 2.43 -15.81 -1.92
N PHE A 264 3.29 -15.74 -2.93
CA PHE A 264 2.95 -15.65 -4.36
C PHE A 264 3.72 -16.71 -5.15
N ASP A 265 4.86 -16.36 -5.76
CA ASP A 265 5.66 -17.29 -6.56
C ASP A 265 7.16 -16.91 -6.60
N THR A 266 8.00 -17.80 -7.13
CA THR A 266 9.46 -17.63 -7.10
C THR A 266 10.02 -16.57 -8.07
N SER A 267 9.21 -15.95 -8.94
CA SER A 267 9.65 -14.89 -9.86
C SER A 267 10.25 -13.70 -9.12
N PHE A 268 9.83 -13.45 -7.88
CA PHE A 268 10.36 -12.36 -7.07
C PHE A 268 11.87 -12.46 -6.82
N TYR A 269 12.47 -13.65 -6.87
CA TYR A 269 13.94 -13.79 -6.81
C TYR A 269 14.63 -13.20 -8.05
N ALA A 270 14.11 -13.50 -9.25
CA ALA A 270 14.67 -13.00 -10.50
C ALA A 270 14.47 -11.48 -10.63
N LEU A 271 13.28 -11.01 -10.27
CA LEU A 271 12.90 -9.60 -10.18
C LEU A 271 13.83 -8.82 -9.23
N THR A 272 14.09 -9.36 -8.03
CA THR A 272 15.04 -8.77 -7.08
C THR A 272 16.45 -8.72 -7.66
N ALA A 273 16.95 -9.84 -8.21
CA ALA A 273 18.28 -9.89 -8.80
C ALA A 273 18.44 -8.86 -9.94
N LEU A 274 17.40 -8.68 -10.77
CA LEU A 274 17.39 -7.72 -11.87
C LEU A 274 17.55 -6.28 -11.35
N ARG A 275 16.71 -5.87 -10.40
CA ARG A 275 16.70 -4.52 -9.81
C ARG A 275 18.03 -4.12 -9.17
N PHE A 276 18.79 -5.10 -8.69
CA PHE A 276 20.08 -4.90 -8.03
C PHE A 276 21.28 -5.18 -8.94
N GLY A 277 21.09 -5.21 -10.27
CA GLY A 277 22.18 -5.34 -11.23
C GLY A 277 22.84 -6.72 -11.26
N ARG A 278 22.25 -7.74 -10.61
CA ARG A 278 22.78 -9.11 -10.58
C ARG A 278 22.33 -9.89 -11.82
N TYR A 279 22.66 -9.37 -13.00
CA TYR A 279 22.08 -9.82 -14.27
C TYR A 279 22.31 -11.30 -14.56
N SER A 280 23.48 -11.86 -14.25
CA SER A 280 23.72 -13.30 -14.42
C SER A 280 22.82 -14.16 -13.53
N GLU A 281 22.51 -13.69 -12.33
CA GLU A 281 21.60 -14.36 -11.42
C GLU A 281 20.15 -14.21 -11.87
N ALA A 282 19.72 -12.99 -12.21
CA ALA A 282 18.39 -12.69 -12.73
C ALA A 282 18.07 -13.54 -13.95
N TYR A 283 19.00 -13.61 -14.91
CA TYR A 283 18.88 -14.44 -16.12
C TYR A 283 18.69 -15.93 -15.81
N ARG A 284 19.43 -16.47 -14.82
CA ARG A 284 19.33 -17.88 -14.42
C ARG A 284 18.03 -18.18 -13.69
N LEU A 285 17.56 -17.24 -12.86
CA LEU A 285 16.35 -17.41 -12.06
C LEU A 285 15.06 -17.20 -12.86
N ALA A 286 15.11 -16.38 -13.92
CA ALA A 286 13.98 -16.09 -14.79
C ALA A 286 13.70 -17.22 -15.80
N ASP A 287 13.48 -18.44 -15.32
CA ASP A 287 13.22 -19.61 -16.17
C ASP A 287 11.72 -19.75 -16.52
N SER A 288 10.84 -19.48 -15.54
CA SER A 288 9.39 -19.55 -15.66
C SER A 288 8.72 -18.62 -14.64
N GLY A 289 7.40 -18.44 -14.76
CA GLY A 289 6.62 -17.61 -13.83
C GLY A 289 6.33 -16.22 -14.38
N PHE A 290 5.77 -15.37 -13.53
CA PHE A 290 5.45 -13.99 -13.85
C PHE A 290 6.71 -13.24 -14.33
N GLU A 291 6.59 -12.49 -15.43
CA GLU A 291 7.65 -11.66 -16.02
C GLU A 291 8.94 -12.37 -16.44
N ALA A 292 8.99 -13.71 -16.48
CA ALA A 292 10.22 -14.45 -16.73
C ALA A 292 10.91 -14.03 -18.05
N SER A 293 10.16 -13.95 -19.15
CA SER A 293 10.71 -13.51 -20.45
C SER A 293 11.24 -12.07 -20.42
N SER A 294 10.52 -11.15 -19.77
CA SER A 294 10.90 -9.74 -19.65
C SER A 294 12.19 -9.60 -18.83
N VAL A 295 12.24 -10.23 -17.65
CA VAL A 295 13.41 -10.22 -16.77
C VAL A 295 14.62 -10.87 -17.44
N LYS A 296 14.43 -12.03 -18.07
CA LYS A 296 15.50 -12.74 -18.77
C LYS A 296 16.03 -11.93 -19.94
N GLY A 297 15.15 -11.28 -20.70
CA GLY A 297 15.53 -10.40 -21.81
C GLY A 297 16.30 -9.16 -21.36
N LEU A 298 15.84 -8.49 -20.30
CA LEU A 298 16.52 -7.32 -19.73
C LEU A 298 17.91 -7.71 -19.20
N ALA A 299 18.00 -8.82 -18.47
CA ALA A 299 19.28 -9.34 -18.00
C ALA A 299 20.20 -9.76 -19.15
N ALA A 300 19.67 -10.38 -20.22
CA ALA A 300 20.43 -10.77 -21.40
C ALA A 300 21.05 -9.56 -22.11
N LEU A 301 20.32 -8.44 -22.23
CA LEU A 301 20.85 -7.20 -22.80
C LEU A 301 22.05 -6.66 -22.02
N GLN A 302 21.93 -6.62 -20.70
CA GLN A 302 23.00 -6.15 -19.82
C GLN A 302 24.23 -7.07 -19.84
N LEU A 303 24.04 -8.35 -20.18
CA LEU A 303 25.12 -9.32 -20.41
C LEU A 303 25.67 -9.30 -21.85
N GLY A 304 25.25 -8.33 -22.69
CA GLY A 304 25.69 -8.20 -24.08
C GLY A 304 25.08 -9.21 -25.06
N ARG A 305 24.00 -9.91 -24.66
CA ARG A 305 23.33 -10.96 -25.45
C ARG A 305 22.12 -10.42 -26.22
N THR A 306 22.33 -9.37 -27.01
CA THR A 306 21.25 -8.61 -27.69
C THR A 306 20.39 -9.46 -28.64
N SER A 307 21.00 -10.41 -29.35
CA SER A 307 20.26 -11.32 -30.25
C SER A 307 19.25 -12.18 -29.47
N GLU A 308 19.66 -12.67 -28.30
CA GLU A 308 18.81 -13.50 -27.44
C GLU A 308 17.62 -12.70 -26.88
N ALA A 309 17.88 -11.48 -26.39
CA ALA A 309 16.82 -10.59 -25.92
C ALA A 309 15.80 -10.25 -27.02
N THR A 310 16.27 -10.09 -28.26
CA THR A 310 15.38 -9.86 -29.42
C THR A 310 14.50 -11.09 -29.71
N THR A 311 15.01 -12.30 -29.55
CA THR A 311 14.23 -13.54 -29.70
C THR A 311 13.18 -13.69 -28.60
N LEU A 312 13.50 -13.34 -27.36
CA LEU A 312 12.57 -13.42 -26.22
C LEU A 312 11.35 -12.51 -26.39
N ILE A 313 11.50 -11.36 -27.07
CA ILE A 313 10.38 -10.51 -27.50
C ILE A 313 9.48 -11.24 -28.53
N GLY A 314 10.10 -11.91 -29.51
CA GLY A 314 9.37 -12.58 -30.61
C GLY A 314 8.44 -13.69 -30.13
N GLY A 315 8.79 -14.38 -29.04
CA GLY A 315 7.94 -15.40 -28.40
C GLY A 315 6.71 -14.85 -27.69
N GLN A 316 6.68 -13.55 -27.34
CA GLN A 316 5.51 -12.88 -26.75
C GLN A 316 4.53 -12.35 -27.83
N SER A 317 4.96 -12.23 -29.09
CA SER A 317 4.13 -11.71 -30.19
C SER A 317 3.36 -12.79 -30.96
N SER A 318 3.61 -14.08 -30.72
CA SER A 318 3.05 -15.19 -31.53
C SER A 318 1.64 -15.65 -31.11
N SER A 319 1.04 -15.09 -30.07
CA SER A 319 -0.32 -15.45 -29.61
C SER A 319 -1.42 -14.67 -30.34
N GLY A 320 -1.46 -14.71 -31.68
CA GLY A 320 -2.68 -14.64 -32.51
C GLY A 320 -3.75 -13.54 -32.29
N LYS A 321 -3.49 -12.50 -31.50
CA LYS A 321 -4.29 -11.28 -31.34
C LYS A 321 -3.28 -10.14 -31.18
N SER A 322 -3.45 -9.06 -31.92
CA SER A 322 -2.76 -7.75 -31.74
C SER A 322 -2.63 -7.45 -30.22
N SER A 323 -1.54 -6.94 -29.62
CA SER A 323 -0.32 -6.27 -30.09
C SER A 323 0.55 -5.93 -28.87
N ALA A 324 1.79 -6.44 -28.82
CA ALA A 324 2.82 -6.11 -27.82
C ALA A 324 2.48 -6.50 -26.35
N PRO A 325 3.49 -6.74 -25.49
CA PRO A 325 3.26 -7.30 -24.16
C PRO A 325 2.51 -6.30 -23.25
N GLU A 326 1.52 -6.78 -22.51
CA GLU A 326 0.63 -5.99 -21.62
C GLU A 326 1.33 -5.54 -20.32
N SER A 327 2.61 -5.85 -20.14
CA SER A 327 3.38 -5.49 -18.95
C SER A 327 4.36 -4.36 -19.22
N TYR A 328 4.48 -3.46 -18.25
CA TYR A 328 5.44 -2.36 -18.31
C TYR A 328 6.91 -2.85 -18.36
N LEU A 329 7.26 -4.00 -17.76
CA LEU A 329 8.63 -4.54 -17.84
C LEU A 329 8.97 -5.02 -19.26
N ALA A 330 7.98 -5.54 -19.96
CA ALA A 330 8.14 -5.98 -21.32
C ALA A 330 8.24 -4.77 -22.29
N ASP A 331 7.56 -3.67 -21.97
CA ASP A 331 7.77 -2.37 -22.62
C ASP A 331 9.17 -1.83 -22.40
N LEU A 332 9.69 -1.92 -21.17
CA LEU A 332 11.09 -1.56 -20.90
C LEU A 332 12.06 -2.45 -21.69
N LEU A 333 11.81 -3.75 -21.81
CA LEU A 333 12.61 -4.65 -22.65
C LEU A 333 12.62 -4.19 -24.12
N LEU A 334 11.45 -3.87 -24.68
CA LEU A 334 11.32 -3.35 -26.04
C LEU A 334 12.07 -2.02 -26.22
N ALA A 335 12.01 -1.14 -25.22
CA ALA A 335 12.76 0.12 -25.21
C ALA A 335 14.27 -0.12 -25.28
N HIS A 336 14.81 -0.99 -24.41
CA HIS A 336 16.24 -1.28 -24.39
C HIS A 336 16.72 -1.99 -25.67
N VAL A 337 15.89 -2.83 -26.30
CA VAL A 337 16.21 -3.41 -27.62
C VAL A 337 16.23 -2.34 -28.72
N ALA A 338 15.26 -1.41 -28.71
CA ALA A 338 15.26 -0.30 -29.66
C ALA A 338 16.49 0.61 -29.48
N GLU A 339 16.87 0.89 -28.22
CA GLU A 339 18.10 1.60 -27.88
C GLU A 339 19.35 0.88 -28.40
N ALA A 340 19.47 -0.43 -28.16
CA ALA A 340 20.59 -1.24 -28.65
C ALA A 340 20.70 -1.27 -30.19
N LYS A 341 19.59 -1.04 -30.90
CA LYS A 341 19.53 -0.89 -32.37
C LYS A 341 19.78 0.55 -32.84
N GLY A 342 19.99 1.49 -31.95
CA GLY A 342 20.17 2.92 -32.26
C GLY A 342 18.88 3.65 -32.64
N VAL A 343 17.71 3.08 -32.36
CA VAL A 343 16.41 3.66 -32.73
C VAL A 343 15.83 4.44 -31.53
N ALA A 344 16.41 5.60 -31.26
CA ALA A 344 16.09 6.42 -30.08
C ALA A 344 14.61 6.87 -30.00
N THR A 345 13.93 7.08 -31.14
CA THR A 345 12.51 7.42 -31.16
C THR A 345 11.66 6.26 -30.65
N ALA A 346 11.87 5.05 -31.19
CA ALA A 346 11.16 3.87 -30.74
C ALA A 346 11.45 3.56 -29.26
N ALA A 347 12.69 3.73 -28.80
CA ALA A 347 13.02 3.56 -27.37
C ALA A 347 12.18 4.47 -26.46
N ARG A 348 12.03 5.75 -26.84
CA ARG A 348 11.17 6.70 -26.10
C ARG A 348 9.70 6.31 -26.14
N ASP A 349 9.20 5.88 -27.30
CA ASP A 349 7.79 5.49 -27.46
C ASP A 349 7.44 4.28 -26.57
N TRP A 350 8.33 3.29 -26.49
CA TRP A 350 8.15 2.14 -25.59
C TRP A 350 8.21 2.52 -24.11
N ILE A 351 9.12 3.42 -23.71
CA ILE A 351 9.16 3.91 -22.32
C ILE A 351 7.89 4.68 -21.96
N ALA A 352 7.39 5.53 -22.86
CA ALA A 352 6.14 6.28 -22.63
C ALA A 352 4.94 5.34 -22.45
N ARG A 353 4.95 4.20 -23.17
CA ARG A 353 3.96 3.14 -22.95
C ARG A 353 4.16 2.43 -21.62
N ALA A 354 5.40 2.10 -21.25
CA ALA A 354 5.72 1.52 -19.94
C ALA A 354 5.22 2.41 -18.79
N GLU A 355 5.40 3.72 -18.87
CA GLU A 355 4.87 4.68 -17.88
C GLU A 355 3.34 4.66 -17.81
N THR A 356 2.67 4.46 -18.94
CA THR A 356 1.19 4.36 -18.99
C THR A 356 0.69 3.07 -18.38
N THR A 357 1.30 1.93 -18.73
CA THR A 357 0.98 0.61 -18.17
C THR A 357 1.27 0.59 -16.66
N GLN A 358 2.44 1.11 -16.24
CA GLN A 358 2.82 1.21 -14.83
C GLN A 358 1.79 1.98 -14.00
N ARG A 359 1.30 3.13 -14.48
CA ARG A 359 0.29 3.92 -13.76
C ARG A 359 -1.06 3.21 -13.61
N ALA A 360 -1.35 2.24 -14.48
CA ALA A 360 -2.56 1.43 -14.37
C ALA A 360 -2.39 0.26 -13.39
N ASP A 361 -1.19 -0.33 -13.34
CA ASP A 361 -0.91 -1.55 -12.56
C ASP A 361 -0.45 -1.28 -11.12
N PHE A 362 0.19 -0.12 -10.88
CA PHE A 362 0.74 0.23 -9.57
C PHE A 362 -0.03 1.39 -8.97
N THR A 363 -0.78 1.07 -7.92
CA THR A 363 -1.47 2.03 -7.06
C THR A 363 -0.61 2.36 -5.84
N ALA A 364 -1.13 3.21 -4.96
CA ALA A 364 -0.47 3.52 -3.68
C ALA A 364 -0.02 2.25 -2.94
N GLU A 365 1.08 2.36 -2.19
CA GLU A 365 1.71 1.37 -1.31
C GLU A 365 2.45 0.22 -2.02
N VAL A 366 2.24 0.02 -3.32
CA VAL A 366 2.99 -0.94 -4.13
C VAL A 366 3.76 -0.19 -5.21
N ILE A 367 5.08 -0.19 -5.08
CA ILE A 367 5.96 0.55 -5.99
C ILE A 367 6.35 -0.37 -7.16
N PRO A 368 6.37 0.14 -8.40
CA PRO A 368 6.88 -0.61 -9.53
C PRO A 368 8.31 -1.06 -9.30
N LEU A 369 8.59 -2.26 -9.77
CA LEU A 369 9.86 -2.91 -9.53
C LEU A 369 11.06 -2.13 -10.10
N ILE A 370 10.82 -1.48 -11.24
CA ILE A 370 11.73 -0.56 -11.93
C ILE A 370 10.84 0.60 -12.39
N PRO A 371 10.74 1.70 -11.64
CA PRO A 371 10.01 2.88 -12.09
C PRO A 371 10.43 3.28 -13.51
N ALA A 372 9.50 3.29 -14.46
CA ALA A 372 9.76 3.56 -15.88
C ALA A 372 10.35 4.97 -16.10
N GLY A 373 10.06 5.91 -15.20
CA GLY A 373 10.68 7.23 -15.18
C GLY A 373 12.20 7.20 -14.92
N GLU A 374 12.70 6.24 -14.15
CA GLU A 374 14.15 6.01 -14.01
C GLU A 374 14.76 5.60 -15.36
N ALA A 375 14.12 4.67 -16.06
CA ALA A 375 14.56 4.21 -17.38
C ALA A 375 14.54 5.34 -18.42
N ARG A 376 13.51 6.21 -18.37
CA ARG A 376 13.41 7.42 -19.21
C ARG A 376 14.58 8.36 -18.96
N GLY A 377 14.88 8.66 -17.70
CA GLY A 377 16.01 9.52 -17.33
C GLY A 377 17.36 8.93 -17.75
N ALA A 378 17.54 7.62 -17.56
CA ALA A 378 18.74 6.90 -17.95
C ALA A 378 18.97 6.90 -19.48
N LEU A 379 17.91 6.66 -20.27
CA LEU A 379 17.97 6.76 -21.73
C LEU A 379 18.41 8.16 -22.18
N GLU A 380 17.78 9.21 -21.64
CA GLU A 380 18.11 10.59 -22.05
C GLU A 380 19.53 11.00 -21.64
N LEU A 381 20.06 10.48 -20.52
CA LEU A 381 21.48 10.62 -20.18
C LEU A 381 22.40 9.98 -21.23
N ARG A 382 22.10 8.75 -21.66
CA ARG A 382 22.89 8.03 -22.68
C ARG A 382 22.82 8.71 -24.05
N LEU A 383 21.68 9.32 -24.37
CA LEU A 383 21.48 10.14 -25.58
C LEU A 383 22.09 11.56 -25.47
N GLY A 384 22.68 11.93 -24.34
CA GLY A 384 23.30 13.23 -24.12
C GLY A 384 22.30 14.38 -23.93
N ASN A 385 21.03 14.09 -23.65
CA ASN A 385 19.98 15.08 -23.46
C ASN A 385 19.74 15.36 -21.97
N ALA A 386 20.67 16.09 -21.36
CA ALA A 386 20.59 16.43 -19.93
C ALA A 386 19.28 17.14 -19.52
N PRO A 387 18.70 18.09 -20.30
CA PRO A 387 17.42 18.70 -19.95
C PRO A 387 16.27 17.69 -19.82
N ARG A 388 16.14 16.74 -20.75
CA ARG A 388 15.10 15.70 -20.67
C ARG A 388 15.37 14.70 -19.54
N ALA A 389 16.63 14.36 -19.30
CA ALA A 389 16.99 13.50 -18.18
C ALA A 389 16.61 14.14 -16.82
N ILE A 390 16.93 15.42 -16.64
CA ILE A 390 16.55 16.18 -15.43
C ILE A 390 15.04 16.15 -15.23
N GLN A 391 14.28 16.45 -16.28
CA GLN A 391 12.81 16.42 -16.22
C GLN A 391 12.31 15.03 -15.82
N ALA A 392 12.81 13.97 -16.46
CA ALA A 392 12.38 12.61 -16.18
C ALA A 392 12.62 12.18 -14.73
N PHE A 393 13.80 12.49 -14.17
CA PHE A 393 14.10 12.15 -12.78
C PHE A 393 13.31 13.01 -11.77
N ILE A 394 13.04 14.29 -12.07
CA ILE A 394 12.18 15.12 -11.21
C ILE A 394 10.75 14.58 -11.16
N GLU A 395 10.18 14.22 -12.32
CA GLU A 395 8.85 13.60 -12.39
C GLU A 395 8.84 12.25 -11.66
N THR A 396 9.90 11.44 -11.78
CA THR A 396 10.03 10.18 -11.02
C THR A 396 10.06 10.43 -9.51
N LEU A 397 10.77 11.47 -9.06
CA LEU A 397 10.87 11.82 -7.63
C LEU A 397 9.61 12.50 -7.07
N HIS A 398 8.71 12.95 -7.93
CA HIS A 398 7.38 13.38 -7.53
C HIS A 398 6.52 12.16 -7.18
N ASP A 399 6.54 11.13 -8.03
CA ASP A 399 5.73 9.91 -7.83
C ASP A 399 6.36 8.96 -6.80
N TYR A 400 7.69 8.93 -6.72
CA TYR A 400 8.46 8.09 -5.78
C TYR A 400 9.45 8.97 -5.01
N PRO A 401 8.98 9.69 -3.98
CA PRO A 401 9.82 10.57 -3.19
C PRO A 401 11.05 9.83 -2.66
N ASN A 402 12.21 10.47 -2.78
CA ASN A 402 13.48 9.92 -2.31
C ASN A 402 13.91 8.58 -2.94
N ASP A 403 13.38 8.22 -4.11
CA ASP A 403 13.99 7.16 -4.92
C ASP A 403 15.47 7.47 -5.15
N ALA A 404 16.33 6.66 -4.54
CA ALA A 404 17.76 6.85 -4.57
C ALA A 404 18.32 6.71 -5.99
N ARG A 405 17.74 5.86 -6.84
CA ARG A 405 18.21 5.66 -8.21
C ARG A 405 17.91 6.87 -9.07
N ALA A 406 16.71 7.42 -8.98
CA ALA A 406 16.38 8.70 -9.61
C ALA A 406 17.23 9.87 -9.07
N LEU A 407 17.50 9.93 -7.75
CA LEU A 407 18.39 10.95 -7.17
C LEU A 407 19.82 10.87 -7.71
N PHE A 408 20.36 9.65 -7.85
CA PHE A 408 21.68 9.42 -8.43
C PHE A 408 21.73 9.86 -9.91
N GLY A 409 20.72 9.46 -10.69
CA GLY A 409 20.56 9.89 -12.08
C GLY A 409 20.44 11.40 -12.23
N LEU A 410 19.63 12.05 -11.37
CA LEU A 410 19.44 13.49 -11.34
C LEU A 410 20.74 14.23 -11.04
N ALA A 411 21.52 13.76 -10.06
CA ALA A 411 22.82 14.33 -9.74
C ALA A 411 23.77 14.30 -10.95
N ARG A 412 23.81 13.17 -11.67
CA ARG A 412 24.61 13.03 -12.91
C ARG A 412 24.10 13.95 -14.02
N ALA A 413 22.79 14.07 -14.19
CA ALA A 413 22.18 14.95 -15.19
C ALA A 413 22.54 16.42 -14.94
N TYR A 414 22.49 16.87 -13.68
CA TYR A 414 22.92 18.21 -13.30
C TYR A 414 24.41 18.47 -13.52
N GLN A 415 25.28 17.47 -13.27
CA GLN A 415 26.71 17.60 -13.56
C GLN A 415 26.95 17.85 -15.06
N ILE A 416 26.31 17.07 -15.93
CA ILE A 416 26.41 17.24 -17.40
C ILE A 416 25.86 18.61 -17.81
N ALA A 417 24.76 19.05 -17.19
CA ALA A 417 24.18 20.37 -17.41
C ALA A 417 24.98 21.53 -16.81
N LYS A 418 26.15 21.27 -16.20
CA LYS A 418 27.01 22.27 -15.53
C LYS A 418 26.28 23.04 -14.42
N LYS A 419 25.47 22.34 -13.63
CA LYS A 419 24.70 22.83 -12.48
C LYS A 419 25.24 22.20 -11.17
N PRO A 420 26.42 22.63 -10.68
CA PRO A 420 27.12 21.93 -9.60
C PRO A 420 26.41 22.02 -8.25
N GLY A 421 25.67 23.08 -7.97
CA GLY A 421 24.92 23.24 -6.72
C GLY A 421 23.77 22.24 -6.63
N GLU A 422 22.97 22.16 -7.69
CA GLU A 422 21.85 21.22 -7.81
C GLU A 422 22.34 19.76 -7.86
N ALA A 423 23.47 19.51 -8.53
CA ALA A 423 24.12 18.21 -8.51
C ALA A 423 24.53 17.78 -7.09
N ALA A 424 25.14 18.69 -6.31
CA ALA A 424 25.54 18.41 -4.94
C ALA A 424 24.32 18.16 -4.03
N ALA A 425 23.24 18.92 -4.21
CA ALA A 425 22.00 18.75 -3.45
C ALA A 425 21.33 17.38 -3.74
N ALA A 426 21.19 17.01 -5.02
CA ALA A 426 20.65 15.70 -5.40
C ALA A 426 21.54 14.55 -4.90
N ARG A 427 22.87 14.73 -4.96
CA ARG A 427 23.83 13.75 -4.46
C ARG A 427 23.76 13.55 -2.95
N ALA A 428 23.64 14.62 -2.17
CA ALA A 428 23.49 14.54 -0.72
C ALA A 428 22.22 13.78 -0.32
N ARG A 429 21.11 14.04 -1.03
CA ARG A 429 19.86 13.27 -0.84
C ARG A 429 20.04 11.80 -1.18
N PHE A 430 20.71 11.47 -2.29
CA PHE A 430 21.03 10.08 -2.64
C PHE A 430 21.82 9.39 -1.53
N GLU A 431 22.88 10.03 -1.04
CA GLU A 431 23.76 9.47 -0.02
C GLU A 431 23.02 9.20 1.30
N GLU A 432 22.01 10.01 1.64
CA GLU A 432 21.14 9.75 2.79
C GLU A 432 20.34 8.45 2.63
N GLN A 433 19.70 8.26 1.47
CA GLN A 433 18.85 7.10 1.18
C GLN A 433 19.63 5.82 0.91
N TRP A 434 20.88 5.95 0.47
CA TRP A 434 21.77 4.83 0.17
C TRP A 434 22.64 4.40 1.36
N LYS A 435 22.38 4.94 2.57
CA LYS A 435 23.07 4.51 3.79
C LYS A 435 22.79 3.03 4.07
N GLY A 436 23.85 2.27 4.36
CA GLY A 436 23.75 0.84 4.63
C GLY A 436 23.52 -0.02 3.39
N ALA A 437 23.63 0.54 2.19
CA ALA A 437 23.61 -0.23 0.95
C ALA A 437 24.76 -1.24 0.88
N ASP A 438 24.47 -2.40 0.32
CA ASP A 438 25.44 -3.47 0.02
C ASP A 438 25.71 -3.58 -1.50
N THR A 439 25.11 -2.70 -2.30
CA THR A 439 25.33 -2.57 -3.74
C THR A 439 26.01 -1.27 -4.12
N SER A 440 26.78 -1.31 -5.22
CA SER A 440 27.46 -0.13 -5.74
C SER A 440 26.46 0.91 -6.23
N ALA A 441 26.73 2.18 -5.96
CA ALA A 441 25.96 3.30 -6.52
C ALA A 441 25.98 3.31 -8.06
N GLN A 442 26.98 2.69 -8.69
CA GLN A 442 27.02 2.58 -10.16
C GLN A 442 26.02 1.56 -10.70
N ASP A 443 25.61 0.59 -9.89
CA ASP A 443 24.59 -0.42 -10.24
C ASP A 443 23.17 0.12 -9.98
N ALA A 444 23.05 1.39 -9.56
CA ALA A 444 21.79 2.05 -9.25
C ALA A 444 21.02 2.51 -10.51
N LEU A 445 21.66 2.67 -11.68
CA LEU A 445 20.96 3.04 -12.91
C LEU A 445 20.82 1.84 -13.86
N PRO A 446 19.60 1.50 -14.30
CA PRO A 446 19.35 0.42 -15.25
C PRO A 446 19.78 0.72 -16.71
#